data_AF-A0A1E5UCZ9-F1
#
_entry.id   AF-A0A1E5UCZ9-F1
#
_cell.length_a   1.000
_cell.length_b   1.000
_cell.length_c   1.000
_cell.angle_alpha   90.00
_cell.angle_beta   90.00
_cell.angle_gamma   90.00
#
_symmetry.space_group_name_H-M   'P 1'
#
loop_
_entity.id
_entity.type
_entity.pdbx_description
1 polymer ?
#
loop_
_entity_poly.entity_id
_entity_poly.type
_entity_poly.pdbx_seq_one_letter_code
_entity_poly.pdbx_strand_id
1 'polypeptide(L)'
;MFQAFKKDGLLSKFPKILKMFKAYKKGEFQMDLKNVIIPLAAFVYIISPLDFLPGIFLDDLGILALVLPMVLKEVDRFIIWENEKNAVKKDNKVIDAEIIE
;
A
#
# COMPACT_ATOMS: atom_id res chain seq x y z
N MET A 1 -6.26 -13.22 15.69
CA MET A 1 -6.51 -12.48 14.43
C MET A 1 -6.27 -10.97 14.53
N PHE A 2 -6.33 -10.34 15.71
CA PHE A 2 -6.16 -8.87 15.87
C PHE A 2 -4.75 -8.38 16.25
N GLN A 3 -3.74 -9.24 16.40
CA GLN A 3 -2.38 -8.83 16.80
C GLN A 3 -1.59 -8.07 15.72
N ALA A 4 -2.09 -7.96 14.48
CA ALA A 4 -1.42 -7.25 13.39
C ALA A 4 -1.58 -5.72 13.41
N PHE A 5 -2.49 -5.19 14.25
CA PHE A 5 -2.68 -3.75 14.44
C PHE A 5 -1.77 -3.17 15.54
N LYS A 6 -0.48 -3.54 15.55
CA LYS A 6 0.50 -2.76 16.33
C LYS A 6 0.54 -1.36 15.72
N LYS A 7 0.32 -0.33 16.54
CA LYS A 7 0.25 1.10 16.18
C LYS A 7 1.44 1.60 15.34
N ASP A 8 2.57 0.91 15.36
CA ASP A 8 3.75 1.20 14.52
C ASP A 8 3.63 0.71 13.07
N GLY A 9 2.68 -0.19 12.77
CA GLY A 9 2.54 -0.88 11.48
C GLY A 9 1.87 -0.06 10.39
N LEU A 10 0.94 0.85 10.71
CA LEU A 10 0.22 1.63 9.70
C LEU A 10 1.07 2.82 9.20
N LEU A 11 1.69 3.53 10.14
CA LEU A 11 2.51 4.71 9.86
C LEU A 11 3.80 4.31 9.13
N SER A 12 4.40 3.18 9.49
CA SER A 12 5.57 2.64 8.78
C SER A 12 5.28 2.16 7.35
N LYS A 13 4.01 1.85 7.04
CA LYS A 13 3.55 1.52 5.69
C LYS A 13 3.35 2.75 4.82
N PHE A 14 3.19 3.95 5.39
CA PHE A 14 2.97 5.16 4.60
C PHE A 14 4.12 5.46 3.60
N PRO A 15 5.41 5.42 4.01
CA PRO A 15 6.51 5.51 3.06
C PRO A 15 6.52 4.38 2.01
N LYS A 16 6.02 3.18 2.37
CA LYS A 16 5.93 2.04 1.45
C LYS A 16 4.85 2.25 0.39
N ILE A 17 3.73 2.88 0.73
CA ILE A 17 2.70 3.28 -0.25
C ILE A 17 3.30 4.18 -1.34
N LEU A 18 4.10 5.19 -0.95
CA LEU A 18 4.74 6.08 -1.92
C LEU A 18 5.71 5.33 -2.85
N LYS A 19 6.49 4.39 -2.28
CA LYS A 19 7.39 3.53 -3.07
C LYS A 19 6.63 2.59 -4.00
N MET A 20 5.51 2.03 -3.55
CA MET A 20 4.62 1.19 -4.35
C MET A 20 4.13 1.95 -5.57
N PHE A 21 3.59 3.15 -5.40
CA PHE A 21 3.15 3.99 -6.52
C PHE A 21 4.31 4.33 -7.47
N LYS A 22 5.52 4.59 -6.94
CA LYS A 22 6.69 4.83 -7.78
C LYS A 22 7.08 3.60 -8.60
N ALA A 23 7.05 2.40 -8.01
CA ALA A 23 7.34 1.14 -8.70
C ALA A 23 6.27 0.82 -9.76
N TYR A 24 4.99 1.07 -9.46
CA TYR A 24 3.89 0.95 -10.40
C TYR A 24 4.03 1.88 -11.60
N LYS A 25 4.33 3.17 -11.37
CA LYS A 25 4.57 4.14 -12.45
C LYS A 25 5.73 3.74 -13.37
N LYS A 26 6.71 2.99 -12.85
CA LYS A 26 7.83 2.47 -13.62
C LYS A 26 7.54 1.13 -14.32
N GLY A 27 6.36 0.54 -14.10
CA GLY A 27 5.99 -0.79 -14.60
C GLY A 27 6.70 -1.94 -13.89
N GLU A 28 7.45 -1.67 -12.81
CA GLU A 28 8.21 -2.70 -12.08
C GLU A 28 7.29 -3.56 -11.20
N PHE A 29 6.21 -2.98 -10.69
CA PHE A 29 5.23 -3.64 -9.83
C PHE A 29 3.83 -3.46 -10.41
N GLN A 30 3.11 -4.57 -10.63
CA GLN A 30 1.73 -4.54 -11.12
C GLN A 30 0.77 -4.51 -9.92
N MET A 31 0.05 -3.39 -9.77
CA MET A 31 -0.94 -3.24 -8.71
C MET A 31 -2.27 -3.87 -9.14
N ASP A 32 -2.98 -4.45 -8.18
CA ASP A 32 -4.41 -4.72 -8.38
C ASP A 32 -5.17 -3.41 -8.17
N LEU A 33 -5.56 -2.80 -9.30
CA LEU A 33 -6.25 -1.52 -9.32
C LEU A 33 -7.52 -1.53 -8.49
N LYS A 34 -8.20 -2.67 -8.33
CA LYS A 34 -9.42 -2.75 -7.49
C LYS A 34 -9.12 -2.43 -6.03
N ASN A 35 -8.01 -2.96 -5.51
CA ASN A 35 -7.60 -2.76 -4.12
C ASN A 35 -7.13 -1.33 -3.82
N VAL A 36 -6.96 -0.48 -4.84
CA VAL A 36 -6.47 0.89 -4.68
C VAL A 36 -7.50 1.93 -5.12
N ILE A 37 -8.17 1.71 -6.24
CA ILE A 37 -9.21 2.62 -6.76
C ILE A 37 -10.44 2.62 -5.84
N ILE A 38 -10.85 1.47 -5.31
CA ILE A 38 -12.01 1.41 -4.41
C ILE A 38 -11.74 2.20 -3.11
N PRO A 39 -10.61 1.97 -2.40
CA PRO A 39 -10.29 2.83 -1.25
C PRO A 39 -10.09 4.29 -1.61
N LEU A 40 -9.47 4.59 -2.75
CA LEU A 40 -9.29 5.98 -3.19
C LEU A 40 -10.63 6.68 -3.43
N ALA A 41 -11.58 6.02 -4.09
CA ALA A 41 -12.93 6.54 -4.31
C ALA A 41 -13.66 6.77 -2.99
N ALA A 42 -13.52 5.87 -2.02
CA ALA A 42 -14.06 6.04 -0.68
C ALA A 42 -13.40 7.23 0.07
N PHE A 43 -12.09 7.42 -0.02
CA PHE A 43 -11.42 8.59 0.54
C PHE A 43 -11.91 9.90 -0.10
N VAL A 44 -12.09 9.91 -1.43
CA VAL A 44 -12.65 11.07 -2.15
C VAL A 44 -14.09 11.34 -1.69
N TYR A 45 -14.90 10.31 -1.49
CA TYR A 45 -16.26 10.44 -0.95
C TYR A 45 -16.26 11.11 0.43
N ILE A 46 -15.39 10.68 1.34
CA ILE A 46 -15.28 11.23 2.71
C ILE A 46 -14.77 12.67 2.72
N ILE A 47 -13.84 13.03 1.83
CA ILE A 47 -13.28 14.40 1.76
C ILE A 47 -14.18 15.34 0.95
N SER A 48 -15.12 14.79 0.16
CA SER A 48 -16.00 15.57 -0.70
C SER A 48 -16.96 16.44 0.12
N PRO A 49 -17.21 17.70 -0.30
CA PRO A 49 -18.14 18.60 0.39
C PRO A 49 -19.62 18.16 0.33
N LEU A 50 -19.92 16.99 -0.24
CA LEU A 50 -21.24 16.38 -0.19
C LEU A 50 -21.65 16.00 1.25
N ASP A 51 -20.68 15.85 2.17
CA ASP A 51 -20.91 15.52 3.58
C ASP A 51 -21.32 16.73 4.47
N PHE A 52 -21.42 17.93 3.90
CA PHE A 52 -21.94 19.12 4.60
C PHE A 52 -23.47 19.12 4.74
N LEU A 53 -24.16 18.04 4.35
CA LEU A 53 -25.58 17.86 4.60
C LEU A 53 -25.79 17.48 6.09
N PRO A 54 -26.59 18.24 6.86
CA PRO A 54 -26.75 17.97 8.27
C PRO A 54 -27.43 16.61 8.49
N GLY A 55 -26.66 15.60 8.94
CA GLY A 55 -27.19 14.31 9.40
C GLY A 55 -26.37 13.02 9.17
N ILE A 56 -25.19 13.05 8.52
CA ILE A 56 -24.55 11.81 7.98
C ILE A 56 -23.14 11.49 8.57
N PHE A 57 -22.68 12.18 9.62
CA PHE A 57 -21.28 12.07 10.10
C PHE A 57 -20.84 10.71 10.71
N LEU A 58 -21.73 9.73 10.91
CA LEU A 58 -21.40 8.44 11.54
C LEU A 58 -21.11 7.31 10.53
N ASP A 59 -21.57 7.44 9.27
CA ASP A 59 -21.44 6.38 8.26
C ASP A 59 -20.00 6.26 7.71
N ASP A 60 -19.24 7.34 7.73
CA ASP A 60 -17.92 7.42 7.08
C ASP A 60 -16.85 6.52 7.72
N LEU A 61 -16.93 6.30 9.03
CA LEU A 61 -16.01 5.40 9.74
C LEU A 61 -16.23 3.93 9.34
N GLY A 62 -17.48 3.56 9.03
CA GLY A 62 -17.81 2.22 8.55
C GLY A 62 -17.21 1.97 7.17
N ILE A 63 -17.33 2.93 6.27
CA ILE A 63 -16.75 2.85 4.92
C ILE A 63 -15.21 2.77 5.01
N LEU A 64 -14.56 3.59 5.84
CA LEU A 64 -13.12 3.51 6.08
C LEU A 64 -12.68 2.13 6.57
N ALA A 65 -13.39 1.56 7.55
CA ALA A 65 -13.08 0.24 8.09
C ALA A 65 -13.18 -0.86 7.02
N LEU A 66 -14.07 -0.71 6.04
CA LEU A 66 -14.24 -1.66 4.93
C LEU A 66 -13.14 -1.53 3.87
N VAL A 67 -12.72 -0.31 3.52
CA VAL A 67 -11.78 -0.09 2.42
C VAL A 67 -10.31 -0.10 2.85
N LEU A 68 -10.01 0.23 4.10
CA LEU A 68 -8.63 0.28 4.61
C LEU A 68 -7.89 -1.07 4.47
N PRO A 69 -8.50 -2.24 4.75
CA PRO A 69 -7.84 -3.53 4.54
C PRO A 69 -7.43 -3.79 3.09
N MET A 70 -8.17 -3.24 2.10
CA MET A 70 -7.86 -3.43 0.68
C MET A 70 -6.53 -2.78 0.31
N VAL A 71 -6.33 -1.51 0.70
CA VAL A 71 -5.07 -0.80 0.42
C VAL A 71 -3.91 -1.41 1.21
N LEU A 72 -4.13 -1.84 2.46
CA LEU A 72 -3.08 -2.49 3.26
C LEU A 72 -2.64 -3.82 2.66
N LYS A 73 -3.58 -4.62 2.16
CA LYS A 73 -3.29 -5.87 1.45
C LYS A 73 -2.42 -5.62 0.22
N GLU A 74 -2.67 -4.55 -0.52
CA GLU A 74 -1.84 -4.16 -1.67
C GLU A 74 -0.42 -3.81 -1.26
N VAL A 75 -0.29 -3.00 -0.20
CA VAL A 75 1.01 -2.58 0.35
C VAL A 75 1.81 -3.77 0.87
N ASP A 76 1.16 -4.74 1.49
CA ASP A 76 1.82 -5.96 1.95
C ASP A 76 2.39 -6.77 0.78
N ARG A 77 1.64 -6.90 -0.33
CA ARG A 77 2.16 -7.53 -1.55
C ARG A 77 3.34 -6.77 -2.13
N PHE A 78 3.28 -5.44 -2.12
CA PHE A 78 4.40 -4.61 -2.54
C PHE A 78 5.64 -4.82 -1.67
N ILE A 79 5.50 -4.91 -0.35
CA ILE A 79 6.63 -5.13 0.56
C ILE A 79 7.27 -6.49 0.31
N ILE A 80 6.47 -7.55 0.12
CA ILE A 80 6.97 -8.89 -0.20
C ILE A 80 7.77 -8.85 -1.50
N TRP A 81 7.18 -8.29 -2.56
CA TRP A 81 7.84 -8.12 -3.85
C TRP A 81 9.13 -7.27 -3.76
N GLU A 82 9.11 -6.16 -3.00
CA GLU A 82 10.27 -5.27 -2.83
C GLU A 82 11.43 -6.03 -2.16
N ASN A 83 11.13 -6.87 -1.17
CA ASN A 83 12.13 -7.69 -0.49
C ASN A 83 12.73 -8.76 -1.40
N GLU A 84 11.89 -9.47 -2.17
CA GLU A 84 12.34 -10.48 -3.14
C GLU A 84 13.23 -9.85 -4.22
N LYS A 85 12.81 -8.72 -4.79
CA LYS A 85 13.59 -7.96 -5.77
C LYS A 85 14.96 -7.53 -5.22
N ASN A 86 15.02 -7.10 -3.96
CA ASN A 86 16.27 -6.69 -3.33
C ASN A 86 17.18 -7.89 -3.00
N ALA A 87 16.61 -9.04 -2.65
CA ALA A 87 17.38 -10.27 -2.45
C ALA A 87 18.06 -10.72 -3.75
N VAL A 88 17.31 -10.81 -4.85
CA VAL A 88 17.85 -11.16 -6.18
C VAL A 88 18.95 -10.18 -6.61
N LYS A 89 18.75 -8.87 -6.39
CA LYS A 89 19.77 -7.87 -6.73
C LYS A 89 21.05 -8.03 -5.89
N LYS A 90 20.94 -8.47 -4.64
CA LYS A 90 22.10 -8.71 -3.77
C LYS A 90 22.91 -9.91 -4.26
N ASP A 91 22.24 -11.01 -4.61
CA ASP A 91 22.89 -12.23 -5.10
C ASP A 91 23.63 -11.97 -6.42
N ASN A 92 23.00 -11.24 -7.36
CA ASN A 92 23.65 -10.84 -8.60
C ASN A 92 24.88 -9.95 -8.39
N LYS A 93 24.89 -9.10 -7.35
CA LYS A 93 26.06 -8.28 -7.02
C LYS A 93 27.22 -9.11 -6.45
N VAL A 94 26.93 -10.23 -5.77
CA VAL A 94 27.96 -11.11 -5.21
C VAL A 94 28.64 -11.90 -6.33
N ILE A 95 27.89 -12.47 -7.27
CA ILE A 95 28.46 -13.18 -8.42
C ILE A 95 29.32 -12.25 -9.30
N ASP A 96 28.89 -11.00 -9.51
CA ASP A 96 29.64 -10.04 -10.32
C ASP A 96 30.96 -9.64 -9.66
N ALA A 97 31.05 -9.70 -8.33
CA ALA A 97 32.29 -9.37 -7.59
C ALA A 97 33.29 -10.55 -7.59
N GLU A 98 32.81 -11.79 -7.59
CA GLU A 98 33.65 -13.00 -7.60
C GLU A 98 34.30 -13.25 -8.98
N ILE A 99 33.68 -12.80 -10.07
CA ILE A 99 34.21 -12.99 -11.44
C ILE A 99 35.38 -12.04 -11.76
N ILE A 100 35.62 -11.00 -10.94
CA ILE A 100 36.61 -9.94 -11.20
C ILE A 100 37.93 -10.17 -10.42
N GLU A 101 38.03 -11.22 -9.59
CA GLU A 101 39.30 -11.69 -8.98
C GLU A 101 39.95 -12.81 -9.79
#